data_AF-A0A7Z2VL89-F1
#
_entry.id   AF-A0A7Z2VL89-F1
#
_cell.length_a   1.000
_cell.length_b   1.000
_cell.length_c   1.000
_cell.angle_alpha   90.00
_cell.angle_beta   90.00
_cell.angle_gamma   90.00
#
_symmetry.space_group_name_H-M   'P 1'
#
loop_
_entity.id
_entity.type
_entity.pdbx_description
1 polymer ?
#
loop_
_entity_poly.entity_id
_entity_poly.type
_entity_poly.pdbx_seq_one_letter_code
_entity_poly.pdbx_strand_id
1 'polypeptide(L)'
;MKEPELLREVMNWEKTVDEDLPEWERPSGLYLGILGDGNGGYSCSPADSVTFARTGMDGIHYALLTDFGTMENGEEAPVICVSPMDFGNCARLVACNLREFFSLTFAGNELLLLNDFSSREEYLEAVRRERQSIADENGDQRERRLRKESLSKSAIERFGLTTFPDPYEYLQQIRAQRKARIAVRTMDGIGIMPTQPERNGMRFESHPWSAKGEIPYHQLDELLSFIGSAETETLLSFVRDYQAQAIRDANSLLLLHDELEKRGLHPVAKRLLHCMDND
;
A
#
# COMPACT_ATOMS: atom_id res chain seq x y z
N MET A 1 8.37 12.15 5.37
CA MET A 1 8.29 10.95 6.22
C MET A 1 9.70 10.52 6.58
N LYS A 2 9.95 10.26 7.86
CA LYS A 2 11.22 9.72 8.34
C LYS A 2 11.31 8.23 7.97
N GLU A 3 12.46 7.79 7.45
CA GLU A 3 12.70 6.37 7.17
C GLU A 3 12.56 5.53 8.45
N PRO A 4 11.82 4.40 8.42
CA PRO A 4 11.71 3.51 9.56
C PRO A 4 13.06 2.86 9.89
N GLU A 5 13.45 2.93 11.17
CA GLU A 5 14.59 2.21 11.71
C GLU A 5 14.42 0.70 11.57
N LEU A 6 13.22 0.16 11.82
CA LEU A 6 12.97 -1.27 11.68
C LEU A 6 13.20 -1.76 10.24
N LEU A 7 12.84 -0.98 9.22
CA LEU A 7 13.11 -1.32 7.82
C LEU A 7 14.60 -1.50 7.58
N ARG A 8 15.40 -0.51 8.03
CA ARG A 8 16.85 -0.52 7.91
C ARG A 8 17.47 -1.70 8.67
N GLU A 9 16.97 -2.01 9.86
CA GLU A 9 17.44 -3.15 10.66
C GLU A 9 17.17 -4.49 9.98
N VAL A 10 15.97 -4.68 9.43
CA VAL A 10 15.61 -5.88 8.66
C VAL A 10 16.47 -6.00 7.42
N MET A 11 16.62 -4.93 6.63
CA MET A 11 17.46 -4.90 5.44
C MET A 11 18.92 -5.27 5.75
N ASN A 12 19.47 -4.73 6.84
CA ASN A 12 20.84 -5.05 7.26
C ASN A 12 20.97 -6.50 7.73
N TRP A 13 19.98 -6.99 8.46
CA TRP A 13 19.97 -8.38 8.90
C TRP A 13 19.86 -9.35 7.72
N GLU A 14 18.99 -9.11 6.74
CA GLU A 14 18.86 -9.95 5.55
C GLU A 14 20.18 -10.08 4.78
N LYS A 15 20.97 -8.99 4.71
CA LYS A 15 22.32 -9.03 4.13
C LYS A 15 23.31 -9.88 4.94
N THR A 16 23.10 -10.01 6.25
CA THR A 16 24.01 -10.77 7.14
C THR A 16 23.68 -12.25 7.23
N VAL A 17 22.41 -12.61 7.04
CA VAL A 17 22.00 -14.02 7.08
C VAL A 17 22.20 -14.74 5.75
N ASP A 18 22.51 -14.00 4.67
CA ASP A 18 22.82 -14.63 3.39
C ASP A 18 23.78 -13.84 2.49
N GLU A 19 25.06 -14.26 2.47
CA GLU A 19 26.02 -13.87 1.42
C GLU A 19 25.85 -14.72 0.13
N ASP A 20 25.09 -15.83 0.18
CA ASP A 20 25.04 -16.84 -0.90
C ASP A 20 23.64 -17.07 -1.54
N LEU A 21 22.56 -16.45 -1.04
CA LEU A 21 21.23 -16.58 -1.66
C LEU A 21 20.93 -15.45 -2.67
N PRO A 22 20.26 -15.77 -3.79
CA PRO A 22 19.70 -14.76 -4.67
C PRO A 22 18.73 -13.83 -3.92
N GLU A 23 18.59 -12.57 -4.35
CA GLU A 23 17.77 -11.58 -3.65
C GLU A 23 16.29 -11.98 -3.48
N TRP A 24 15.74 -12.81 -4.38
CA TRP A 24 14.38 -13.34 -4.29
C TRP A 24 14.22 -14.53 -3.32
N GLU A 25 15.31 -15.05 -2.75
CA GLU A 25 15.30 -16.08 -1.71
C GLU A 25 15.63 -15.50 -0.32
N ARG A 26 15.63 -14.16 -0.17
CA ARG A 26 15.76 -13.50 1.13
C ARG A 26 14.67 -13.95 2.12
N PRO A 27 14.92 -13.89 3.43
CA PRO A 27 13.97 -14.34 4.45
C PRO A 27 12.57 -13.76 4.30
N SER A 28 12.44 -12.46 4.00
CA SER A 28 11.14 -11.81 3.76
C SER A 28 10.51 -12.19 2.43
N GLY A 29 11.31 -12.67 1.46
CA GLY A 29 10.89 -12.85 0.06
C GLY A 29 10.68 -11.54 -0.69
N LEU A 30 11.20 -10.41 -0.19
CA LEU A 30 10.94 -9.08 -0.74
C LEU A 30 12.22 -8.32 -1.09
N TYR A 31 12.14 -7.50 -2.13
CA TYR A 31 13.14 -6.49 -2.42
C TYR A 31 12.88 -5.25 -1.57
N LEU A 32 13.49 -5.21 -0.38
CA LEU A 32 13.35 -4.12 0.59
C LEU A 32 14.21 -2.91 0.23
N GLY A 33 13.64 -1.71 0.40
CA GLY A 33 14.32 -0.43 0.27
C GLY A 33 13.35 0.69 -0.14
N ILE A 34 13.58 1.90 0.39
CA ILE A 34 12.86 3.09 -0.04
C ILE A 34 13.40 3.52 -1.40
N LEU A 35 12.54 3.46 -2.43
CA LEU A 35 12.89 3.89 -3.79
C LEU A 35 12.75 5.40 -3.93
N GLY A 36 13.73 6.14 -3.38
CA GLY A 36 13.77 7.59 -3.47
C GLY A 36 12.51 8.24 -2.91
N ASP A 37 11.95 9.20 -3.63
CA ASP A 37 10.67 9.83 -3.31
C ASP A 37 9.48 9.18 -4.03
N GLY A 38 9.67 8.05 -4.71
CA GLY A 38 8.64 7.39 -5.52
C GLY A 38 7.60 6.60 -4.71
N ASN A 39 6.49 6.32 -5.38
CA ASN A 39 5.38 5.50 -4.90
C ASN A 39 5.30 4.14 -5.63
N GLY A 40 6.37 3.70 -6.29
CA GLY A 40 6.38 2.43 -7.05
C GLY A 40 6.29 2.60 -8.57
N GLY A 41 6.01 3.81 -9.06
CA GLY A 41 6.12 4.16 -10.48
C GLY A 41 4.90 3.82 -11.33
N TYR A 42 3.97 3.01 -10.84
CA TYR A 42 2.74 2.68 -11.55
C TYR A 42 1.67 3.77 -11.36
N SER A 43 0.88 4.02 -12.40
CA SER A 43 -0.22 5.01 -12.40
C SER A 43 -1.26 4.81 -11.31
N CYS A 44 -1.45 3.57 -10.86
CA CYS A 44 -2.38 3.22 -9.78
C CYS A 44 -1.78 3.30 -8.37
N SER A 45 -0.50 3.62 -8.24
CA SER A 45 0.15 3.72 -6.92
C SER A 45 -0.22 5.05 -6.26
N PRO A 46 -0.78 5.07 -5.05
CA PRO A 46 -1.21 6.33 -4.43
C PRO A 46 -0.06 7.33 -4.29
N ALA A 47 -0.27 8.58 -4.71
CA ALA A 47 0.72 9.66 -4.63
C ALA A 47 1.05 10.07 -3.19
N ASP A 48 0.22 9.67 -2.24
CA ASP A 48 0.44 9.85 -0.81
C ASP A 48 1.00 8.59 -0.14
N SER A 49 1.72 7.76 -0.87
CA SER A 49 2.43 6.60 -0.34
C SER A 49 3.92 6.61 -0.70
N VAL A 50 4.73 5.86 0.06
CA VAL A 50 6.18 5.69 -0.15
C VAL A 50 6.49 4.20 -0.22
N THR A 51 6.92 3.73 -1.38
CA THR A 51 7.22 2.29 -1.59
C THR A 51 8.48 1.89 -0.85
N PHE A 52 8.41 0.78 -0.12
CA PHE A 52 9.53 0.25 0.64
C PHE A 52 9.84 -1.23 0.38
N ALA A 53 8.95 -1.96 -0.30
CA ALA A 53 9.16 -3.36 -0.63
C ALA A 53 8.51 -3.73 -1.96
N ARG A 54 9.13 -4.64 -2.73
CA ARG A 54 8.57 -5.17 -3.98
C ARG A 54 8.62 -6.69 -3.95
N THR A 55 7.65 -7.35 -4.59
CA THR A 55 7.64 -8.81 -4.75
C THR A 55 8.55 -9.27 -5.89
N GLY A 56 8.79 -8.40 -6.87
CA GLY A 56 9.49 -8.75 -8.12
C GLY A 56 8.59 -9.44 -9.16
N MET A 57 7.28 -9.51 -8.92
CA MET A 57 6.28 -10.12 -9.80
C MET A 57 5.11 -9.16 -10.03
N ASP A 58 4.67 -9.02 -11.28
CA ASP A 58 3.48 -8.26 -11.71
C ASP A 58 3.39 -6.81 -11.21
N GLY A 59 4.55 -6.22 -10.87
CA GLY A 59 4.62 -4.87 -10.30
C GLY A 59 4.08 -4.75 -8.88
N ILE A 60 3.77 -5.86 -8.20
CA ILE A 60 3.21 -5.85 -6.84
C ILE A 60 4.25 -5.30 -5.86
N HIS A 61 3.82 -4.35 -5.03
CA HIS A 61 4.69 -3.68 -4.07
C HIS A 61 3.94 -3.25 -2.81
N TYR A 62 4.70 -2.98 -1.75
CA TYR A 62 4.19 -2.47 -0.48
C TYR A 62 4.70 -1.06 -0.22
N ALA A 63 3.81 -0.22 0.29
CA ALA A 63 4.09 1.18 0.54
C ALA A 63 3.57 1.64 1.90
N LEU A 64 4.29 2.59 2.50
CA LEU A 64 3.88 3.31 3.72
C LEU A 64 2.92 4.42 3.32
N LEU A 65 1.75 4.45 3.93
CA LEU A 65 0.74 5.46 3.68
C LEU A 65 1.07 6.74 4.46
N THR A 66 1.27 7.83 3.74
CA THR A 66 1.61 9.14 4.33
C THR A 66 0.36 9.94 4.73
N ASP A 67 -0.83 9.49 4.33
CA ASP A 67 -2.11 10.19 4.50
C ASP A 67 -1.96 11.68 4.11
N PHE A 68 -1.50 11.91 2.88
CA PHE A 68 -1.16 13.21 2.28
C PHE A 68 -0.19 14.08 3.11
N GLY A 69 0.75 13.43 3.78
CA GLY A 69 1.79 14.10 4.59
C GLY A 69 1.43 14.29 6.07
N THR A 70 0.21 13.94 6.48
CA THR A 70 -0.19 13.99 7.91
C THR A 70 0.49 12.90 8.75
N MET A 71 0.90 11.79 8.12
CA MET A 71 1.66 10.73 8.74
C MET A 71 3.16 10.91 8.47
N GLU A 72 3.87 11.49 9.44
CA GLU A 72 5.30 11.79 9.30
C GLU A 72 6.21 10.66 9.76
N ASN A 73 5.76 9.85 10.71
CA ASN A 73 6.50 8.74 11.29
C ASN A 73 6.28 7.46 10.48
N GLY A 74 7.30 7.03 9.72
CA GLY A 74 7.22 5.80 8.95
C GLY A 74 7.06 4.53 9.80
N GLU A 75 7.44 4.56 11.09
CA GLU A 75 7.24 3.43 12.01
C GLU A 75 5.77 3.19 12.36
N GLU A 76 4.94 4.23 12.26
CA GLU A 76 3.51 4.20 12.60
C GLU A 76 2.62 4.24 11.35
N ALA A 77 3.22 4.43 10.18
CA ALA A 77 2.50 4.58 8.94
C ALA A 77 1.83 3.28 8.51
N PRO A 78 0.52 3.29 8.18
CA PRO A 78 -0.16 2.11 7.66
C PRO A 78 0.52 1.56 6.42
N VAL A 79 0.55 0.24 6.28
CA VAL A 79 1.13 -0.43 5.11
C VAL A 79 0.02 -0.83 4.15
N ILE A 80 0.18 -0.43 2.90
CA ILE A 80 -0.68 -0.85 1.80
C ILE A 80 0.06 -1.82 0.89
N CYS A 81 -0.69 -2.74 0.30
CA CYS A 81 -0.28 -3.52 -0.86
C CYS A 81 -0.85 -2.86 -2.11
N VAL A 82 -0.02 -2.67 -3.12
CA VAL A 82 -0.40 -2.19 -4.44
C VAL A 82 -0.18 -3.31 -5.45
N SER A 83 -1.24 -3.70 -6.14
CA SER A 83 -1.28 -4.73 -7.17
C SER A 83 -1.82 -4.08 -8.46
N PRO A 84 -0.96 -3.67 -9.40
CA PRO A 84 -1.38 -3.01 -10.63
C PRO A 84 -2.36 -3.83 -11.49
N MET A 85 -2.30 -5.16 -11.37
CA MET A 85 -3.16 -6.09 -12.10
C MET A 85 -4.59 -6.20 -11.53
N ASP A 86 -4.82 -5.72 -10.30
CA ASP A 86 -6.15 -5.70 -9.67
C ASP A 86 -6.94 -4.44 -10.06
N PHE A 87 -7.26 -4.31 -11.35
CA PHE A 87 -7.88 -3.12 -11.93
C PHE A 87 -9.10 -2.63 -11.13
N GLY A 88 -9.10 -1.34 -10.76
CA GLY A 88 -10.17 -0.71 -9.99
C GLY A 88 -10.11 -0.95 -8.48
N ASN A 89 -9.22 -1.82 -8.00
CA ASN A 89 -8.94 -2.06 -6.58
C ASN A 89 -7.43 -2.31 -6.35
N CYS A 90 -6.59 -1.51 -7.03
CA CYS A 90 -5.16 -1.76 -7.10
C CYS A 90 -4.45 -1.56 -5.76
N ALA A 91 -5.04 -0.87 -4.78
CA ALA A 91 -4.40 -0.57 -3.51
C ALA A 91 -5.28 -1.01 -2.33
N ARG A 92 -4.68 -1.61 -1.31
CA ARG A 92 -5.42 -2.09 -0.13
C ARG A 92 -4.57 -2.08 1.13
N LEU A 93 -5.19 -1.79 2.26
CA LEU A 93 -4.54 -1.84 3.57
C LEU A 93 -4.21 -3.30 3.95
N VAL A 94 -2.97 -3.55 4.37
CA VAL A 94 -2.47 -4.88 4.79
C VAL A 94 -1.84 -4.93 6.18
N ALA A 95 -1.44 -3.80 6.77
CA ALA A 95 -1.03 -3.72 8.18
C ALA A 95 -1.20 -2.30 8.74
N CYS A 96 -1.35 -2.16 10.06
CA CYS A 96 -1.41 -0.83 10.70
C CYS A 96 -0.07 -0.10 10.72
N ASN A 97 1.04 -0.82 10.64
CA ASN A 97 2.39 -0.27 10.68
C ASN A 97 3.41 -1.28 10.16
N LEU A 98 4.66 -0.83 10.02
CA LEU A 98 5.75 -1.65 9.50
C LEU A 98 6.07 -2.86 10.38
N ARG A 99 5.98 -2.71 11.71
CA ARG A 99 6.21 -3.81 12.65
C ARG A 99 5.20 -4.94 12.45
N GLU A 100 3.93 -4.59 12.34
CA GLU A 100 2.85 -5.57 12.11
C GLU A 100 2.92 -6.18 10.71
N PHE A 101 3.38 -5.42 9.71
CA PHE A 101 3.68 -5.96 8.38
C PHE A 101 4.77 -7.04 8.43
N PHE A 102 5.89 -6.79 9.10
CA PHE A 102 6.93 -7.80 9.25
C PHE A 102 6.50 -8.97 10.12
N SER A 103 5.70 -8.73 11.16
CA SER A 103 5.04 -9.80 11.94
C SER A 103 4.25 -10.75 11.04
N LEU A 104 3.43 -10.22 10.13
CA LEU A 104 2.65 -11.03 9.20
C LEU A 104 3.56 -11.76 8.19
N THR A 105 4.53 -11.04 7.63
CA THR A 105 5.48 -11.55 6.62
C THR A 105 6.28 -12.73 7.17
N PHE A 106 6.99 -12.55 8.28
CA PHE A 106 7.81 -13.62 8.86
C PHE A 106 6.98 -14.73 9.51
N ALA A 107 5.74 -14.49 9.90
CA ALA A 107 4.84 -15.55 10.34
C ALA A 107 4.24 -16.36 9.17
N GLY A 108 4.61 -16.09 7.92
CA GLY A 108 4.18 -16.84 6.74
C GLY A 108 2.77 -16.52 6.27
N ASN A 109 2.27 -15.30 6.51
CA ASN A 109 0.92 -14.88 6.11
C ASN A 109 0.87 -14.23 4.71
N GLU A 110 1.74 -14.69 3.82
CA GLU A 110 1.93 -14.13 2.47
C GLU A 110 0.63 -14.12 1.66
N LEU A 111 -0.20 -15.17 1.78
CA LEU A 111 -1.51 -15.23 1.11
C LEU A 111 -2.39 -14.02 1.43
N LEU A 112 -2.43 -13.56 2.69
CA LEU A 112 -3.23 -12.40 3.11
C LEU A 112 -2.63 -11.08 2.61
N LEU A 113 -1.30 -10.99 2.59
CA LEU A 113 -0.58 -9.80 2.13
C LEU A 113 -0.67 -9.63 0.59
N LEU A 114 -0.80 -10.72 -0.15
CA LEU A 114 -0.87 -10.71 -1.62
C LEU A 114 -2.30 -10.69 -2.16
N ASN A 115 -3.23 -11.43 -1.55
CA ASN A 115 -4.59 -11.60 -2.09
C ASN A 115 -5.66 -10.92 -1.26
N ASP A 116 -6.70 -10.41 -1.91
CA ASP A 116 -7.90 -9.90 -1.26
C ASP A 116 -9.00 -10.95 -1.23
N PHE A 117 -9.32 -11.43 -0.03
CA PHE A 117 -10.35 -12.44 0.16
C PHE A 117 -11.68 -11.78 0.51
N SER A 118 -12.73 -12.12 -0.23
CA SER A 118 -14.08 -11.61 -0.02
C SER A 118 -14.76 -12.21 1.23
N SER A 119 -14.28 -13.38 1.66
CA SER A 119 -14.83 -14.13 2.79
C SER A 119 -13.78 -14.99 3.49
N ARG A 120 -14.11 -15.43 4.71
CA ARG A 120 -13.25 -16.31 5.50
C ARG A 120 -13.13 -17.69 4.85
N GLU A 121 -14.22 -18.15 4.23
CA GLU A 121 -14.29 -19.41 3.52
C GLU A 121 -13.33 -19.44 2.33
N GLU A 122 -13.27 -18.36 1.55
CA GLU A 122 -12.35 -18.20 0.44
C GLU A 122 -10.88 -18.22 0.89
N TYR A 123 -10.57 -17.49 1.97
CA TYR A 123 -9.24 -17.50 2.58
C TYR A 123 -8.84 -18.91 3.05
N LEU A 124 -9.72 -19.59 3.79
CA LEU A 124 -9.45 -20.95 4.27
C LEU A 124 -9.25 -21.94 3.13
N GLU A 125 -9.97 -21.76 2.02
CA GLU A 125 -9.79 -22.59 0.83
C GLU A 125 -8.44 -22.35 0.16
N ALA A 126 -7.99 -21.09 0.05
CA ALA A 126 -6.65 -20.79 -0.44
C ALA A 126 -5.55 -21.42 0.44
N VAL A 127 -5.69 -21.34 1.77
CA VAL A 127 -4.77 -21.99 2.72
C VAL A 127 -4.76 -23.51 2.54
N ARG A 128 -5.91 -24.15 2.26
CA ARG A 128 -5.97 -25.58 1.98
C ARG A 128 -5.22 -25.94 0.70
N ARG A 129 -5.40 -25.17 -0.37
CA ARG A 129 -4.70 -25.38 -1.65
C ARG A 129 -3.19 -25.22 -1.50
N GLU A 130 -2.74 -24.20 -0.77
CA GLU A 130 -1.32 -24.00 -0.48
C GLU A 130 -0.73 -25.18 0.31
N ARG A 131 -1.45 -25.68 1.34
CA ARG A 131 -1.01 -26.86 2.09
C ARG A 131 -0.94 -28.13 1.24
N GLN A 132 -1.82 -28.29 0.26
CA GLN A 132 -1.75 -29.41 -0.69
C GLN A 132 -0.53 -29.28 -1.60
N SER A 133 -0.26 -28.07 -2.12
CA SER A 133 0.95 -27.79 -2.89
C SER A 133 2.23 -28.10 -2.12
N ILE A 134 2.26 -27.82 -0.81
CA ILE A 134 3.40 -28.14 0.07
C ILE A 134 3.59 -29.67 0.21
N ALA A 135 2.50 -30.45 0.16
CA ALA A 135 2.58 -31.91 0.27
C ALA A 135 3.21 -32.56 -0.97
N ASP A 136 3.14 -31.88 -2.12
CA ASP A 136 3.70 -32.33 -3.40
C ASP A 136 5.15 -31.81 -3.63
N GLU A 137 5.75 -31.15 -2.63
CA GLU A 137 7.13 -30.62 -2.71
C GLU A 137 8.18 -31.72 -2.95
N ASN A 138 9.13 -31.44 -3.84
CA ASN A 138 10.35 -32.24 -3.95
C ASN A 138 11.34 -31.93 -2.80
N GLY A 139 12.45 -32.68 -2.75
CA GLY A 139 13.46 -32.54 -1.68
C GLY A 139 14.04 -31.12 -1.57
N ASP A 140 14.41 -30.53 -2.72
CA ASP A 140 15.02 -29.21 -2.78
C ASP A 140 14.03 -28.11 -2.34
N GLN A 141 12.77 -28.20 -2.76
CA GLN A 141 11.71 -27.27 -2.35
C GLN A 141 11.47 -27.34 -0.83
N ARG A 142 11.42 -28.55 -0.28
CA ARG A 142 11.25 -28.77 1.15
C ARG A 142 12.40 -28.20 1.97
N GLU A 143 13.64 -28.40 1.53
CA GLU A 143 14.82 -27.85 2.20
C GLU A 143 14.79 -26.31 2.23
N ARG A 144 14.49 -25.68 1.09
CA ARG A 144 14.34 -24.22 0.99
C ARG A 144 13.26 -23.68 1.93
N ARG A 145 12.09 -24.34 1.98
CA ARG A 145 11.01 -23.93 2.88
C ARG A 145 11.42 -24.06 4.34
N LEU A 146 12.03 -25.17 4.75
CA LEU A 146 12.49 -25.36 6.13
C LEU A 146 13.55 -24.33 6.53
N ARG A 147 14.46 -23.98 5.61
CA ARG A 147 15.44 -22.91 5.81
C ARG A 147 14.74 -21.56 5.98
N LYS A 148 13.79 -21.22 5.11
CA LYS A 148 12.97 -19.99 5.22
C LYS A 148 12.23 -19.94 6.55
N GLU A 149 11.55 -21.01 6.95
CA GLU A 149 10.86 -21.11 8.25
C GLU A 149 11.80 -20.89 9.44
N SER A 150 13.02 -21.42 9.38
CA SER A 150 14.02 -21.23 10.44
C SER A 150 14.49 -19.77 10.51
N LEU A 151 14.75 -19.14 9.37
CA LEU A 151 15.16 -17.73 9.29
C LEU A 151 14.03 -16.81 9.75
N SER A 152 12.80 -17.10 9.35
CA SER A 152 11.59 -16.40 9.79
C SER A 152 11.41 -16.43 11.31
N LYS A 153 11.62 -17.59 11.95
CA LYS A 153 11.59 -17.69 13.43
C LYS A 153 12.67 -16.82 14.07
N SER A 154 13.88 -16.85 13.52
CA SER A 154 14.98 -16.00 13.99
C SER A 154 14.66 -14.51 13.84
N ALA A 155 14.01 -14.10 12.76
CA ALA A 155 13.57 -12.72 12.56
C ALA A 155 12.54 -12.29 13.62
N ILE A 156 11.53 -13.13 13.87
CA ILE A 156 10.49 -12.87 14.87
C ILE A 156 11.11 -12.64 16.25
N GLU A 157 12.03 -13.52 16.67
CA GLU A 157 12.73 -13.39 17.95
C GLU A 157 13.64 -12.15 18.00
N ARG A 158 14.43 -11.93 16.94
CA ARG A 158 15.42 -10.84 16.87
C ARG A 158 14.78 -9.46 16.95
N PHE A 159 13.69 -9.24 16.23
CA PHE A 159 13.06 -7.93 16.12
C PHE A 159 11.90 -7.73 17.11
N GLY A 160 11.62 -8.73 17.96
CA GLY A 160 10.51 -8.70 18.91
C GLY A 160 9.17 -8.55 18.20
N LEU A 161 8.93 -9.36 17.16
CA LEU A 161 7.70 -9.33 16.39
C LEU A 161 6.63 -10.18 17.06
N THR A 162 5.40 -9.71 17.06
CA THR A 162 4.26 -10.44 17.63
C THR A 162 3.55 -11.23 16.54
N THR A 163 3.26 -12.51 16.77
CA THR A 163 2.45 -13.33 15.85
C THR A 163 0.96 -13.13 16.13
N PHE A 164 0.14 -13.13 15.08
CA PHE A 164 -1.32 -13.02 15.20
C PHE A 164 -1.95 -14.43 15.20
N PRO A 165 -2.72 -14.80 16.24
CA PRO A 165 -3.40 -16.10 16.28
C PRO A 165 -4.43 -16.26 15.15
N ASP A 166 -5.11 -15.16 14.78
CA ASP A 166 -6.04 -15.10 13.66
C ASP A 166 -5.69 -13.90 12.76
N PRO A 167 -4.79 -14.10 11.78
CA PRO A 167 -4.31 -13.02 10.91
C PRO A 167 -5.39 -12.50 9.95
N TYR A 168 -6.39 -13.34 9.62
CA TYR A 168 -7.54 -12.92 8.81
C TYR A 168 -8.41 -11.95 9.60
N GLU A 169 -8.78 -12.31 10.83
CA GLU A 169 -9.58 -11.46 11.70
C GLU A 169 -8.86 -10.14 12.02
N TYR A 170 -7.55 -10.20 12.31
CA TYR A 170 -6.72 -9.00 12.45
C TYR A 170 -6.85 -8.06 11.24
N LEU A 171 -6.71 -8.60 10.01
CA LEU A 171 -6.78 -7.78 8.79
C LEU A 171 -8.15 -7.13 8.61
N GLN A 172 -9.24 -7.84 8.94
CA GLN A 172 -10.59 -7.27 8.92
C GLN A 172 -10.74 -6.14 9.94
N GLN A 173 -10.19 -6.32 11.14
CA GLN A 173 -10.26 -5.32 12.21
C GLN A 173 -9.53 -4.04 11.84
N ILE A 174 -8.31 -4.11 11.29
CA ILE A 174 -7.56 -2.89 10.91
C ILE A 174 -8.26 -2.12 9.80
N ARG A 175 -8.87 -2.83 8.83
CA ARG A 175 -9.65 -2.21 7.75
C ARG A 175 -10.92 -1.57 8.29
N ALA A 176 -11.62 -2.21 9.22
CA ALA A 176 -12.79 -1.64 9.88
C ALA A 176 -12.44 -0.40 10.71
N GLN A 177 -11.35 -0.45 11.48
CA GLN A 177 -10.84 0.67 12.27
C GLN A 177 -10.47 1.86 11.39
N ARG A 178 -9.75 1.62 10.29
CA ARG A 178 -9.44 2.67 9.31
C ARG A 178 -10.73 3.26 8.74
N LYS A 179 -11.66 2.41 8.29
CA LYS A 179 -12.94 2.83 7.70
C LYS A 179 -13.78 3.72 8.63
N ALA A 180 -13.73 3.48 9.94
CA ALA A 180 -14.43 4.29 10.93
C ALA A 180 -13.87 5.72 11.08
N ARG A 181 -12.62 5.96 10.63
CA ARG A 181 -11.91 7.25 10.76
C ARG A 181 -11.87 8.06 9.46
N ILE A 182 -12.35 7.48 8.35
CA ILE A 182 -12.38 8.14 7.04
C ILE A 182 -13.29 9.38 7.06
N ALA A 183 -12.76 10.52 6.62
CA ALA A 183 -13.51 11.74 6.36
C ALA A 183 -14.25 11.69 5.00
N VAL A 184 -13.56 11.20 3.95
CA VAL A 184 -14.09 11.05 2.59
C VAL A 184 -13.70 9.69 2.02
N ARG A 185 -14.70 8.94 1.52
CA ARG A 185 -14.48 7.62 0.94
C ARG A 185 -13.82 7.73 -0.43
N THR A 186 -13.03 6.72 -0.76
CA THR A 186 -12.38 6.52 -2.07
C THR A 186 -12.70 5.12 -2.59
N MET A 187 -12.53 4.91 -3.89
CA MET A 187 -12.86 3.66 -4.59
C MET A 187 -12.09 2.45 -4.04
N ASP A 188 -10.83 2.63 -3.68
CA ASP A 188 -9.95 1.60 -3.09
C ASP A 188 -10.28 1.27 -1.62
N GLY A 189 -11.24 1.97 -1.01
CA GLY A 189 -11.65 1.76 0.37
C GLY A 189 -10.65 2.26 1.43
N ILE A 190 -9.51 2.83 1.04
CA ILE A 190 -8.50 3.37 1.95
C ILE A 190 -9.00 4.68 2.58
N GLY A 191 -9.63 5.53 1.79
CA GLY A 191 -10.23 6.80 2.19
C GLY A 191 -9.26 7.89 2.64
N ILE A 192 -9.77 9.10 2.70
CA ILE A 192 -9.05 10.30 3.15
C ILE A 192 -9.24 10.47 4.64
N MET A 193 -8.13 10.59 5.37
CA MET A 193 -8.14 10.99 6.78
C MET A 193 -8.33 12.51 6.89
N PRO A 194 -8.91 13.02 7.99
CA PRO A 194 -8.95 14.46 8.26
C PRO A 194 -7.55 15.07 8.16
N THR A 195 -7.39 16.12 7.36
CA THR A 195 -6.06 16.73 7.13
C THR A 195 -5.54 17.50 8.34
N GLN A 196 -6.44 17.87 9.25
CA GLN A 196 -6.15 18.61 10.47
C GLN A 196 -6.98 18.09 11.64
N PRO A 197 -6.48 18.17 12.89
CA PRO A 197 -7.20 17.68 14.08
C PRO A 197 -8.59 18.28 14.26
N GLU A 198 -8.77 19.56 13.94
CA GLU A 198 -10.02 20.31 14.02
C GLU A 198 -11.08 19.83 13.01
N ARG A 199 -10.66 19.13 11.96
CA ARG A 199 -11.55 18.56 10.94
C ARG A 199 -12.00 17.13 11.30
N ASN A 200 -11.56 16.59 12.43
CA ASN A 200 -12.00 15.28 12.90
C ASN A 200 -13.52 15.23 13.09
N GLY A 201 -14.15 14.22 12.50
CA GLY A 201 -15.60 14.02 12.55
C GLY A 201 -16.41 14.87 11.57
N MET A 202 -15.77 15.81 10.86
CA MET A 202 -16.42 16.49 9.73
C MET A 202 -16.64 15.51 8.58
N ARG A 203 -17.74 15.69 7.86
CA ARG A 203 -18.02 14.97 6.61
C ARG A 203 -17.91 15.95 5.46
N PHE A 204 -17.22 15.53 4.41
CA PHE A 204 -17.11 16.30 3.18
C PHE A 204 -17.88 15.60 2.06
N GLU A 205 -18.27 16.39 1.07
CA GLU A 205 -18.94 15.87 -0.11
C GLU A 205 -17.97 15.02 -0.93
N SER A 206 -18.49 13.96 -1.54
CA SER A 206 -17.72 13.14 -2.46
C SER A 206 -17.59 13.86 -3.79
N HIS A 207 -16.45 13.72 -4.47
CA HIS A 207 -16.28 14.27 -5.81
C HIS A 207 -17.21 13.57 -6.81
N PRO A 208 -17.60 14.26 -7.90
CA PRO A 208 -18.56 13.69 -8.87
C PRO A 208 -17.93 12.63 -9.80
N TRP A 209 -16.59 12.56 -9.92
CA TRP A 209 -15.87 11.56 -10.74
C TRP A 209 -15.76 10.15 -10.12
N SER A 210 -16.71 9.76 -9.27
CA SER A 210 -16.79 8.37 -8.80
C SER A 210 -17.36 7.45 -9.90
N ALA A 211 -17.17 6.13 -9.78
CA ALA A 211 -17.48 5.09 -10.78
C ALA A 211 -18.93 5.03 -11.36
N LYS A 212 -19.80 6.00 -11.06
CA LYS A 212 -21.19 6.09 -11.51
C LYS A 212 -21.43 7.07 -12.68
N GLY A 213 -20.39 7.47 -13.41
CA GLY A 213 -20.50 8.55 -14.41
C GLY A 213 -20.69 9.89 -13.69
N GLU A 214 -20.13 10.99 -14.15
CA GLU A 214 -20.90 11.86 -15.06
C GLU A 214 -20.02 12.84 -15.85
N ILE A 215 -18.72 13.00 -15.52
CA ILE A 215 -17.87 14.01 -16.18
C ILE A 215 -16.62 13.36 -16.76
N PRO A 216 -16.43 13.38 -18.09
CA PRO A 216 -15.18 12.93 -18.69
C PRO A 216 -13.99 13.81 -18.25
N TYR A 217 -12.85 13.19 -17.93
CA TYR A 217 -11.63 13.92 -17.51
C TYR A 217 -11.06 14.90 -18.55
N HIS A 218 -11.49 14.81 -19.82
CA HIS A 218 -11.12 15.74 -20.88
C HIS A 218 -11.94 17.05 -20.88
N GLN A 219 -12.96 17.17 -20.03
CA GLN A 219 -13.70 18.42 -19.83
C GLN A 219 -12.94 19.32 -18.84
N LEU A 220 -11.85 19.91 -19.32
CA LEU A 220 -10.89 20.65 -18.50
C LEU A 220 -11.52 21.84 -17.75
N ASP A 221 -12.54 22.49 -18.30
CA ASP A 221 -13.22 23.63 -17.65
C ASP A 221 -13.99 23.19 -16.39
N GLU A 222 -14.68 22.05 -16.45
CA GLU A 222 -15.40 21.49 -15.30
C GLU A 222 -14.43 21.00 -14.23
N LEU A 223 -13.34 20.35 -14.67
CA LEU A 223 -12.27 19.90 -13.78
C LEU A 223 -11.60 21.09 -13.08
N LEU A 224 -11.26 22.15 -13.81
CA LEU A 224 -10.69 23.39 -13.27
C LEU A 224 -11.61 24.02 -12.22
N SER A 225 -12.90 24.14 -12.54
CA SER A 225 -13.92 24.70 -11.64
C SER A 225 -14.03 23.88 -10.35
N PHE A 226 -14.05 22.56 -10.46
CA PHE A 226 -14.06 21.66 -9.30
C PHE A 226 -12.78 21.80 -8.47
N ILE A 227 -11.61 21.63 -9.08
CA ILE A 227 -10.31 21.67 -8.39
C ILE A 227 -10.14 22.99 -7.62
N GLY A 228 -10.50 24.12 -8.23
CA GLY A 228 -10.37 25.44 -7.61
C GLY A 228 -11.37 25.73 -6.50
N SER A 229 -12.48 24.98 -6.42
CA SER A 229 -13.53 25.19 -5.42
C SER A 229 -13.59 24.11 -4.35
N ALA A 230 -12.97 22.95 -4.59
CA ALA A 230 -13.04 21.79 -3.72
C ALA A 230 -12.35 22.02 -2.36
N GLU A 231 -13.02 21.58 -1.31
CA GLU A 231 -12.40 21.36 -0.01
C GLU A 231 -11.22 20.40 -0.13
N THR A 232 -10.19 20.58 0.69
CA THR A 232 -8.95 19.79 0.60
C THR A 232 -9.22 18.30 0.63
N GLU A 233 -10.00 17.79 1.59
CA GLU A 233 -10.31 16.36 1.70
C GLU A 233 -11.06 15.81 0.47
N THR A 234 -11.92 16.61 -0.14
CA THR A 234 -12.65 16.26 -1.38
C THR A 234 -11.73 16.25 -2.59
N LEU A 235 -10.78 17.18 -2.67
CA LEU A 235 -9.74 17.17 -3.71
C LEU A 235 -8.83 15.94 -3.56
N LEU A 236 -8.42 15.61 -2.33
CA LEU A 236 -7.52 14.49 -2.07
C LEU A 236 -8.20 13.14 -2.39
N SER A 237 -9.50 12.99 -2.12
CA SER A 237 -10.24 11.79 -2.53
C SER A 237 -10.31 11.68 -4.04
N PHE A 238 -10.53 12.80 -4.73
CA PHE A 238 -10.48 12.84 -6.19
C PHE A 238 -9.11 12.41 -6.74
N VAL A 239 -8.00 12.91 -6.18
CA VAL A 239 -6.64 12.50 -6.60
C VAL A 239 -6.45 10.99 -6.46
N ARG A 240 -6.89 10.39 -5.34
CA ARG A 240 -6.77 8.95 -5.12
C ARG A 240 -7.62 8.15 -6.11
N ASP A 241 -8.86 8.55 -6.33
CA ASP A 241 -9.76 7.86 -7.28
C ASP A 241 -9.31 8.05 -8.73
N TYR A 242 -8.71 9.19 -9.06
CA TYR A 242 -8.07 9.46 -10.36
C TYR A 242 -6.92 8.47 -10.62
N GLN A 243 -6.06 8.24 -9.62
CA GLN A 243 -4.96 7.26 -9.71
C GLN A 243 -5.49 5.82 -9.74
N ALA A 244 -6.48 5.47 -8.92
CA ALA A 244 -7.07 4.12 -8.89
C ALA A 244 -7.66 3.70 -10.25
N GLN A 245 -8.09 4.67 -11.06
CA GLN A 245 -8.56 4.46 -12.44
C GLN A 245 -7.44 4.48 -13.49
N ALA A 246 -6.19 4.66 -13.08
CA ALA A 246 -5.01 4.72 -13.94
C ALA A 246 -5.15 5.76 -15.08
N ILE A 247 -5.78 6.90 -14.81
CA ILE A 247 -5.96 7.96 -15.81
C ILE A 247 -4.61 8.63 -16.12
N ARG A 248 -4.29 8.78 -17.41
CA ARG A 248 -3.00 9.31 -17.92
C ARG A 248 -3.14 10.58 -18.76
N ASP A 249 -4.22 11.32 -18.61
CA ASP A 249 -4.38 12.56 -19.34
C ASP A 249 -3.44 13.63 -18.78
N ALA A 250 -2.49 14.09 -19.61
CA ALA A 250 -1.42 14.99 -19.18
C ALA A 250 -1.95 16.35 -18.72
N ASN A 251 -3.01 16.85 -19.35
CA ASN A 251 -3.56 18.16 -19.00
C ASN A 251 -4.21 18.15 -17.62
N SER A 252 -5.10 17.20 -17.35
CA SER A 252 -5.73 17.04 -16.04
C SER A 252 -4.72 16.73 -14.93
N LEU A 253 -3.66 15.96 -15.23
CA LEU A 253 -2.56 15.74 -14.28
C LEU A 253 -1.80 17.01 -13.92
N LEU A 254 -1.47 17.85 -14.91
CA LEU A 254 -0.82 19.14 -14.65
C LEU A 254 -1.71 20.07 -13.81
N LEU A 255 -3.03 20.05 -14.05
CA LEU A 255 -3.98 20.81 -13.24
C LEU A 255 -4.00 20.34 -11.78
N LEU A 256 -4.00 19.03 -11.57
CA LEU A 256 -3.93 18.44 -10.22
C LEU A 256 -2.61 18.74 -9.54
N HIS A 257 -1.50 18.60 -10.26
CA HIS A 257 -0.16 18.94 -9.77
C HIS A 257 -0.11 20.40 -9.28
N ASP A 258 -0.53 21.34 -10.13
CA ASP A 258 -0.47 22.76 -9.81
C ASP A 258 -1.36 23.13 -8.62
N GLU A 259 -2.50 22.48 -8.47
CA GLU A 259 -3.35 22.69 -7.30
C GLU A 259 -2.74 22.11 -6.02
N LEU A 260 -2.17 20.90 -6.08
CA LEU A 260 -1.48 20.30 -4.94
C LEU A 260 -0.29 21.16 -4.50
N GLU A 261 0.47 21.72 -5.45
CA GLU A 261 1.55 22.67 -5.20
C GLU A 261 1.05 23.93 -4.49
N LYS A 262 -0.05 24.56 -4.97
CA LYS A 262 -0.65 25.74 -4.32
C LYS A 262 -1.11 25.47 -2.88
N ARG A 263 -1.52 24.24 -2.58
CA ARG A 263 -1.94 23.80 -1.25
C ARG A 263 -0.78 23.36 -0.36
N GLY A 264 0.47 23.43 -0.83
CA GLY A 264 1.66 23.06 -0.07
C GLY A 264 1.92 21.56 0.00
N LEU A 265 1.25 20.76 -0.83
CA LEU A 265 1.36 19.29 -0.88
C LEU A 265 2.48 18.85 -1.84
N HIS A 266 3.62 19.54 -1.82
CA HIS A 266 4.72 19.37 -2.78
C HIS A 266 5.19 17.91 -2.97
N PRO A 267 5.39 17.10 -1.90
CA PRO A 267 5.82 15.72 -2.07
C PRO A 267 4.78 14.86 -2.79
N VAL A 268 3.49 15.14 -2.59
CA VAL A 268 2.39 14.42 -3.26
C VAL A 268 2.31 14.84 -4.72
N ALA A 269 2.38 16.14 -5.01
CA ALA A 269 2.38 16.67 -6.38
C ALA A 269 3.52 16.06 -7.22
N LYS A 270 4.73 15.99 -6.66
CA LYS A 270 5.88 15.38 -7.32
C LYS A 270 5.67 13.89 -7.62
N ARG A 271 5.13 13.12 -6.66
CA ARG A 271 4.85 11.68 -6.85
C ARG A 271 3.76 11.42 -7.87
N LEU A 272 2.76 12.30 -7.93
CA LEU A 272 1.70 12.22 -8.93
C LEU A 272 2.27 12.28 -10.35
N LEU A 273 3.28 13.13 -10.60
CA LEU A 273 3.94 13.20 -11.91
C LEU A 273 4.85 12.00 -12.19
N HIS A 274 5.51 11.45 -11.17
CA HIS A 274 6.41 10.29 -11.34
C HIS A 274 5.71 9.04 -11.89
N CYS A 275 4.39 8.96 -11.72
CA CYS A 275 3.53 7.92 -12.25
C CYS A 275 3.38 7.94 -13.79
N MET A 276 3.92 8.96 -14.48
CA MET A 276 3.86 9.09 -15.94
C MET A 276 5.10 8.56 -16.67
N ASP A 277 6.26 8.51 -16.00
CA ASP A 277 7.54 8.32 -16.68
C ASP A 277 7.98 6.84 -16.80
N ASN A 278 7.29 5.90 -16.15
CA ASN A 278 7.81 4.56 -15.85
C ASN A 278 7.07 3.37 -16.51
N ASP A 279 6.19 3.58 -17.49
CA ASP A 279 5.57 2.48 -18.28
C ASP A 279 5.88 2.58 -19.78
#